data_AF-A0AAW7AJL3-F1
#
_entry.id   AF-A0AAW7AJL3-F1
#
_cell.length_a   1.000
_cell.length_b   1.000
_cell.length_c   1.000
_cell.angle_alpha   90.00
_cell.angle_beta   90.00
_cell.angle_gamma   90.00
#
_symmetry.space_group_name_H-M   'P 1'
#
loop_
_entity.id
_entity.type
_entity.pdbx_description
1 polymer ?
#
loop_
_entity_poly.entity_id
_entity_poly.type
_entity_poly.pdbx_seq_one_letter_code
_entity_poly.pdbx_strand_id
1 'polypeptide(L)' 'VKDNMSVDWSKRDSAKAKMRVQVRRLLKKYGYPPDLQKMAVEQVVEQAELMASQQ' A
#
# COMPACT_ATOMS: atom_id res chain seq x y z
N VAL A 1 -6.05 3.09 -28.95
CA VAL A 1 -6.09 3.71 -27.59
C VAL A 1 -6.53 2.69 -26.53
N LYS A 2 -5.85 1.54 -26.38
CA LYS A 2 -6.19 0.53 -25.36
C LYS A 2 -4.98 -0.13 -24.65
N ASP A 3 -3.75 0.20 -25.02
CA ASP A 3 -2.56 -0.48 -24.45
C ASP A 3 -2.05 0.12 -23.13
N ASN A 4 -2.47 1.34 -22.75
CA ASN A 4 -1.95 2.01 -21.54
C ASN A 4 -2.65 1.62 -20.23
N MET A 5 -3.83 0.98 -20.27
CA MET A 5 -4.57 0.66 -19.01
C MET A 5 -3.92 -0.46 -18.20
N SER A 6 -3.29 -1.44 -18.85
CA SER A 6 -2.60 -2.55 -18.16
C SER A 6 -1.34 -2.07 -17.43
N VAL A 7 -0.62 -1.12 -18.04
CA VAL A 7 0.59 -0.52 -17.46
C VAL A 7 0.26 0.30 -16.20
N ASP A 8 -0.84 1.03 -16.20
CA ASP A 8 -1.23 1.85 -15.05
C ASP A 8 -1.70 1.01 -13.85
N TRP A 9 -2.39 -0.11 -14.07
CA TRP A 9 -2.75 -1.03 -12.99
C TRP A 9 -1.52 -1.75 -12.42
N SER A 10 -0.62 -2.24 -13.27
CA SER A 10 0.62 -2.87 -12.83
C SER A 10 1.50 -1.92 -12.01
N LYS A 11 1.57 -0.64 -12.40
CA LYS A 11 2.28 0.41 -11.63
C LYS A 11 1.62 0.65 -10.26
N ARG A 12 0.28 0.71 -10.21
CA ARG A 12 -0.46 0.87 -8.95
C ARG A 12 -0.26 -0.33 -8.02
N ASP A 13 -0.37 -1.56 -8.53
CA ASP A 13 -0.14 -2.78 -7.74
C ASP A 13 1.30 -2.87 -7.22
N SER A 14 2.27 -2.56 -8.08
CA SER A 14 3.69 -2.52 -7.69
C SER A 14 3.96 -1.47 -6.61
N ALA A 15 3.31 -0.31 -6.67
CA ALA A 15 3.41 0.74 -5.66
C ALA A 15 2.78 0.30 -4.33
N LYS A 16 1.57 -0.29 -4.36
CA LYS A 16 0.90 -0.84 -3.16
C LYS A 16 1.72 -1.95 -2.51
N ALA A 17 2.31 -2.85 -3.30
CA ALA A 17 3.19 -3.90 -2.79
C ALA A 17 4.42 -3.34 -2.08
N LYS A 18 5.10 -2.34 -2.66
CA LYS A 18 6.23 -1.65 -2.04
C LYS A 18 5.84 -0.95 -0.75
N MET A 19 4.70 -0.25 -0.74
CA MET A 19 4.18 0.43 0.44
C MET A 19 3.91 -0.56 1.58
N ARG A 20 3.22 -1.68 1.31
CA ARG A 20 2.97 -2.74 2.29
C ARG A 20 4.26 -3.28 2.91
N VAL A 21 5.32 -3.45 2.13
CA VAL A 21 6.63 -3.90 2.64
C VAL A 21 7.26 -2.85 3.56
N GLN A 22 7.23 -1.57 3.18
CA GLN A 22 7.78 -0.49 4.00
C GLN A 22 7.03 -0.32 5.31
N VAL A 23 5.70 -0.33 5.29
CA VAL A 23 4.86 -0.23 6.49
C VAL A 23 5.13 -1.41 7.43
N ARG A 24 5.19 -2.65 6.92
CA ARG A 24 5.56 -3.83 7.74
C ARG A 24 6.94 -3.68 8.39
N ARG A 25 7.93 -3.17 7.66
CA ARG A 25 9.27 -2.92 8.21
C ARG A 25 9.23 -1.87 9.32
N LEU A 26 8.45 -0.80 9.14
CA LEU A 26 8.27 0.25 10.15
C LEU A 26 7.63 -0.31 11.42
N LEU A 27 6.50 -1.00 11.28
CA LEU A 27 5.77 -1.61 12.39
C LEU A 27 6.65 -2.60 13.18
N LYS A 28 7.42 -3.44 12.48
CA LYS A 28 8.38 -4.33 13.13
C LYS A 28 9.48 -3.57 13.88
N LYS A 29 10.00 -2.48 13.31
CA LYS A 29 11.04 -1.65 13.94
C LYS A 29 10.56 -1.02 15.25
N TYR A 30 9.29 -0.67 15.35
CA TYR A 30 8.68 -0.06 16.55
C TYR A 30 8.01 -1.07 17.48
N GLY A 31 8.23 -2.38 17.30
CA GLY A 31 7.70 -3.41 18.19
C GLY A 31 6.20 -3.64 18.09
N TYR A 32 5.58 -3.26 16.96
CA TYR A 32 4.15 -3.44 16.75
C TYR A 32 3.81 -4.93 16.64
N PRO A 33 2.79 -5.41 17.37
CA PRO A 33 2.51 -6.83 17.48
C PRO A 33 1.97 -7.39 16.15
N PRO A 34 2.37 -8.62 15.76
CA PRO A 34 2.19 -9.15 14.41
C PRO A 34 0.73 -9.46 14.05
N ASP A 35 -0.12 -9.70 15.04
CA ASP A 35 -1.57 -9.84 14.93
C ASP A 35 -2.23 -8.55 14.42
N LEU A 36 -1.79 -7.39 14.92
CA LEU A 36 -2.32 -6.08 14.53
C LEU A 36 -1.63 -5.51 13.28
N GLN A 37 -0.46 -6.03 12.89
CA GLN A 37 0.29 -5.52 11.73
C GLN A 37 -0.53 -5.57 10.44
N LYS A 38 -1.30 -6.64 10.22
CA LYS A 38 -2.10 -6.79 9.00
C LYS A 38 -3.13 -5.66 8.87
N MET A 39 -3.86 -5.39 9.94
CA MET A 39 -4.86 -4.33 10.00
C MET A 39 -4.22 -2.95 9.79
N ALA A 40 -3.11 -2.66 10.47
CA ALA A 40 -2.42 -1.38 10.32
C ALA A 40 -1.91 -1.16 8.88
N VAL A 41 -1.39 -2.22 8.23
CA VAL A 41 -0.95 -2.15 6.83
C VAL A 41 -2.12 -1.92 5.88
N GLU A 42 -3.27 -2.53 6.12
CA GLU A 42 -4.49 -2.34 5.31
C GLU A 42 -5.01 -0.89 5.42
N GLN A 43 -5.09 -0.35 6.63
CA GLN A 43 -5.53 1.03 6.86
C GLN A 43 -4.62 2.07 6.16
N VAL A 44 -3.30 1.87 6.18
CA VAL A 44 -2.37 2.78 5.48
C VAL A 44 -2.55 2.72 3.96
N VAL A 45 -2.83 1.53 3.42
CA VAL A 45 -3.09 1.36 1.97
C VAL A 45 -4.39 2.07 1.60
N GLU A 46 -5.45 1.89 2.37
CA GLU A 46 -6.74 2.54 2.17
C GLU A 46 -6.63 4.07 2.23
N GLN A 47 -5.93 4.61 3.23
CA GLN A 47 -5.69 6.05 3.34
C GLN A 47 -4.91 6.59 2.14
N ALA A 48 -3.88 5.88 1.67
CA ALA A 48 -3.11 6.28 0.50
C ALA A 48 -3.96 6.25 -0.78
N GLU A 49 -4.87 5.29 -0.92
CA GLU A 49 -5.82 5.23 -2.04
C GLU A 49 -6.81 6.39 -2.01
N LEU A 50 -7.37 6.71 -0.84
CA LEU A 50 -8.23 7.87 -0.65
C LEU A 50 -7.51 9.17 -1.02
N MET A 51 -6.29 9.37 -0.53
CA MET A 51 -5.48 10.56 -0.86
C MET A 51 -5.16 10.66 -2.36
N ALA A 52 -4.90 9.53 -3.02
CA ALA A 52 -4.64 9.50 -4.46
C ALA A 52 -5.89 9.75 -5.31
N SER A 53 -7.08 9.42 -4.80
CA SER A 53 -8.36 9.69 -5.47
C SER A 53 -8.86 11.12 -5.26
N GLN A 54 -8.40 11.80 -4.21
CA GLN A 54 -8.74 13.19 -3.87
C GLN A 54 -7.83 14.22 -4.57
N GLN A 55 -7.08 13.80 -5.60
CA GLN A 55 -6.09 14.61 -6.33
C GLN A 55 -6.51 14.89 -7.76
#